data_AF-A0A7X9GLV8-F1
#
_entry.id   AF-A0A7X9GLV8-F1
#
_cell.length_a   1.000
_cell.length_b   1.000
_cell.length_c   1.000
_cell.angle_alpha   90.00
_cell.angle_beta   90.00
_cell.angle_gamma   90.00
#
_symmetry.space_group_name_H-M   'P 1'
#
loop_
_entity.id
_entity.type
_entity.pdbx_description
1 polymer ?
#
loop_
_entity_poly.entity_id
_entity_poly.type
_entity_poly.pdbx_seq_one_letter_code
_entity_poly.pdbx_strand_id
1 'polypeptide(L)'
;RDETHANLFVIHVAKNEWNFLNNKKEGEALEYLFNISKSVGANLSVLKSDEIANTISDFVKQNDIDCIIMGESPDDHKENNFYNDLKSLLNNVEIKIIPNS
;
A
#
# COMPACT_ATOMS: atom_id res chain seq x y z
N ARG A 1 -24.79 14.11 1.69
CA ARG A 1 -23.49 13.48 2.01
C ARG A 1 -22.70 13.61 0.74
N ASP A 2 -21.70 14.49 0.73
CA ASP A 2 -20.90 14.68 -0.46
C ASP A 2 -20.09 13.40 -0.68
N GLU A 3 -20.45 12.66 -1.73
CA GLU A 3 -19.62 11.60 -2.26
C GLU A 3 -18.39 12.28 -2.84
N THR A 4 -17.30 12.30 -2.08
CA THR A 4 -16.01 12.65 -2.66
C THR A 4 -15.71 11.59 -3.72
N HIS A 5 -15.76 11.96 -5.00
CA HIS A 5 -15.30 11.14 -6.14
C HIS A 5 -13.78 10.96 -6.10
N ALA A 6 -13.26 10.46 -4.98
CA ALA A 6 -11.86 10.17 -4.79
C ALA A 6 -11.52 8.82 -5.44
N ASN A 7 -10.39 8.76 -6.14
CA ASN A 7 -9.88 7.52 -6.67
C ASN A 7 -9.27 6.70 -5.53
N LEU A 8 -9.82 5.51 -5.28
CA LEU A 8 -9.30 4.61 -4.26
C LEU A 8 -8.39 3.57 -4.90
N PHE A 9 -7.16 3.47 -4.39
CA PHE A 9 -6.17 2.51 -4.81
C PHE A 9 -5.81 1.59 -3.66
N VAL A 10 -5.68 0.30 -3.94
CA VAL A 10 -5.08 -0.69 -3.06
C VAL A 10 -3.79 -1.14 -3.73
N ILE A 11 -2.67 -1.03 -3.02
CA ILE A 11 -1.36 -1.42 -3.53
C ILE A 11 -0.73 -2.49 -2.66
N HIS A 12 -0.18 -3.51 -3.29
CA HIS A 12 0.70 -4.49 -2.67
C HIS A 12 2.04 -4.52 -3.41
N VAL A 13 3.15 -4.36 -2.68
CA VAL A 13 4.50 -4.46 -3.24
C VAL A 13 5.16 -5.71 -2.67
N ALA A 14 5.46 -6.67 -3.55
CA ALA A 14 6.16 -7.90 -3.21
C ALA A 14 7.63 -7.80 -3.61
N LYS A 15 8.54 -8.39 -2.81
CA LYS A 15 9.95 -8.51 -3.21
C LYS A 15 10.11 -9.37 -4.47
N ASN A 16 11.16 -9.13 -5.24
CA ASN A 16 11.37 -9.81 -6.53
C ASN A 16 11.54 -11.32 -6.36
N GLU A 17 12.29 -11.71 -5.34
CA GLU A 17 12.54 -13.10 -4.92
C GLU A 17 11.27 -13.83 -4.44
N TRP A 18 10.17 -13.10 -4.23
CA TRP A 18 8.95 -13.65 -3.69
C TRP A 18 8.09 -14.30 -4.79
N ASN A 19 7.95 -15.62 -4.69
CA ASN A 19 7.11 -16.44 -5.55
C ASN A 19 5.66 -16.50 -5.03
N PHE A 20 4.98 -15.35 -5.10
CA PHE A 20 3.59 -15.14 -4.63
C PHE A 20 2.53 -16.11 -5.21
N LEU A 21 2.82 -16.81 -6.30
CA LEU A 21 1.92 -17.80 -6.92
C LEU A 21 2.18 -19.25 -6.49
N ASN A 22 3.22 -19.49 -5.68
CA ASN A 22 3.66 -20.85 -5.36
C ASN A 22 3.20 -21.32 -3.97
N ASN A 23 2.43 -20.49 -3.25
CA ASN A 23 1.88 -20.80 -1.93
C ASN A 23 0.38 -20.49 -1.88
N LYS A 24 -0.41 -21.48 -1.47
CA LYS A 24 -1.87 -21.39 -1.34
C LYS A 24 -2.32 -20.24 -0.43
N LYS A 25 -1.61 -19.98 0.67
CA LYS A 25 -1.98 -18.90 1.62
C LYS A 25 -1.86 -17.51 1.00
N GLU A 26 -0.87 -17.31 0.14
CA GLU A 26 -0.62 -16.02 -0.52
C GLU A 26 -1.66 -15.77 -1.63
N GLY A 27 -2.03 -16.82 -2.37
CA GLY A 27 -3.15 -16.78 -3.30
C GLY A 27 -4.46 -16.39 -2.62
N GLU A 28 -4.77 -16.98 -1.46
CA GLU A 28 -5.94 -16.64 -0.65
C GLU A 28 -5.91 -15.16 -0.18
N ALA A 29 -4.74 -14.65 0.22
CA ALA A 29 -4.59 -13.26 0.64
C ALA A 29 -4.79 -12.26 -0.52
N LEU A 30 -4.25 -12.56 -1.70
CA LEU A 30 -4.46 -11.73 -2.90
C LEU A 30 -5.91 -11.78 -3.37
N GLU A 31 -6.54 -12.95 -3.33
CA GLU A 31 -7.97 -13.09 -3.64
C GLU A 31 -8.83 -12.27 -2.67
N TYR A 32 -8.50 -12.29 -1.38
CA TYR A 32 -9.14 -11.44 -0.39
C TYR A 32 -8.99 -9.95 -0.73
N LEU A 33 -7.77 -9.47 -1.00
CA LEU A 33 -7.53 -8.08 -1.38
C LEU A 33 -8.27 -7.68 -2.66
N PHE A 34 -8.31 -8.57 -3.66
CA PHE A 34 -9.04 -8.36 -4.89
C PHE A 34 -10.55 -8.22 -4.65
N ASN A 35 -11.13 -9.12 -3.86
CA ASN A 35 -12.55 -9.10 -3.54
C ASN A 35 -12.95 -7.84 -2.77
N ILE A 36 -12.16 -7.44 -1.76
CA ILE A 36 -12.40 -6.20 -1.01
C ILE A 36 -12.28 -4.99 -1.92
N SER A 37 -11.20 -4.87 -2.71
CA SER A 37 -10.99 -3.74 -3.62
C SER A 37 -12.17 -3.60 -4.59
N LYS A 38 -12.60 -4.70 -5.21
CA LYS A 38 -13.74 -4.72 -6.13
C LYS A 38 -15.05 -4.30 -5.43
N SER A 39 -15.27 -4.73 -4.19
CA SER A 39 -16.51 -4.41 -3.45
C SER A 39 -16.70 -2.93 -3.16
N VAL A 40 -15.59 -2.18 -3.09
CA VAL A 40 -15.59 -0.73 -2.82
C VAL A 40 -15.23 0.12 -4.06
N GLY A 41 -15.08 -0.51 -5.22
CA GLY A 41 -14.71 0.18 -6.47
C GLY A 41 -13.27 0.68 -6.52
N ALA A 42 -12.36 0.09 -5.74
CA ALA A 42 -10.95 0.43 -5.74
C ALA A 42 -10.15 -0.31 -6.81
N ASN A 43 -9.09 0.33 -7.31
CA ASN A 43 -8.11 -0.27 -8.21
C ASN A 43 -7.05 -1.01 -7.39
N LEU A 44 -6.95 -2.33 -7.56
CA LEU A 44 -5.86 -3.12 -6.99
C LEU A 44 -4.64 -3.15 -7.92
N SER A 45 -3.47 -2.80 -7.40
CA SER A 45 -2.17 -2.94 -8.08
C SER A 45 -1.24 -3.84 -7.28
N VAL A 46 -0.61 -4.79 -7.96
CA VAL A 46 0.41 -5.68 -7.39
C VAL A 46 1.72 -5.43 -8.12
N LEU A 47 2.71 -4.90 -7.41
CA LEU A 47 4.02 -4.55 -7.97
C LEU A 47 5.10 -5.48 -7.39
N LYS A 48 6.16 -5.69 -8.17
CA LYS A 48 7.36 -6.38 -7.70
C LYS A 48 8.53 -5.41 -7.62
N SER A 49 9.17 -5.34 -6.46
CA SER A 49 10.36 -4.53 -6.25
C SER A 49 11.03 -4.88 -4.93
N ASP A 50 12.36 -4.80 -4.89
CA ASP A 50 13.13 -4.84 -3.65
C ASP A 50 13.22 -3.44 -3.00
N GLU A 51 12.95 -2.38 -3.78
CA GLU A 51 12.97 -0.97 -3.38
C GLU A 51 11.55 -0.49 -3.05
N ILE A 52 10.99 -0.98 -1.93
CA ILE A 52 9.56 -0.84 -1.60
C ILE A 52 9.13 0.63 -1.48
N ALA A 53 9.85 1.45 -0.70
CA ALA A 53 9.48 2.84 -0.47
C ALA A 53 9.52 3.68 -1.76
N ASN A 54 10.55 3.48 -2.59
CA ASN A 54 10.67 4.13 -3.89
C ASN A 54 9.53 3.74 -4.84
N THR A 55 9.20 2.44 -4.89
CA THR A 55 8.12 1.91 -5.73
C THR A 55 6.75 2.51 -5.35
N ILE A 56 6.48 2.63 -4.06
CA ILE A 56 5.25 3.26 -3.56
C ILE A 56 5.26 4.76 -3.89
N SER A 57 6.39 5.45 -3.68
CA SER A 57 6.53 6.88 -4.02
C SER A 57 6.24 7.13 -5.50
N ASP A 58 6.78 6.28 -6.38
CA ASP A 58 6.57 6.41 -7.82
C ASP A 58 5.12 6.15 -8.20
N PHE A 59 4.49 5.14 -7.60
CA PHE A 59 3.07 4.86 -7.79
C PHE A 59 2.19 6.04 -7.36
N VAL A 60 2.50 6.63 -6.21
CA VAL A 60 1.80 7.80 -5.66
C VAL A 60 1.90 8.99 -6.61
N LYS A 61 3.10 9.28 -7.12
CA LYS A 61 3.35 10.37 -8.07
C LYS A 61 2.66 10.15 -9.42
N GLN A 62 2.65 8.91 -9.92
CA GLN A 62 2.05 8.58 -11.22
C GLN A 62 0.51 8.63 -11.21
N ASN A 63 -0.10 8.43 -10.04
CA ASN A 63 -1.57 8.40 -9.89
C ASN A 63 -2.11 9.66 -9.18
N ASP A 64 -1.27 10.69 -8.99
CA ASP A 64 -1.61 11.94 -8.29
C ASP A 64 -2.29 11.69 -6.93
N ILE A 65 -1.76 10.75 -6.16
CA ILE A 65 -2.29 10.38 -4.83
C ILE A 65 -1.84 11.41 -3.79
N ASP A 66 -2.79 11.94 -3.04
CA ASP A 66 -2.59 12.96 -2.02
C ASP A 66 -2.70 12.42 -0.58
N CYS A 67 -3.21 11.20 -0.42
CA CYS A 67 -3.41 10.55 0.88
C CYS A 67 -3.06 9.06 0.84
N ILE A 68 -2.26 8.62 1.81
CA ILE A 68 -1.88 7.22 2.04
C ILE A 68 -2.42 6.78 3.39
N ILE A 69 -3.07 5.62 3.41
CA ILE A 69 -3.50 4.94 4.63
C ILE A 69 -2.68 3.66 4.75
N MET A 70 -1.99 3.48 5.88
CA MET A 70 -1.23 2.27 6.19
C MET A 70 -1.53 1.79 7.61
N GLY A 71 -1.33 0.50 7.86
CA GLY A 71 -1.42 -0.05 9.21
C GLY A 71 -0.22 0.36 10.06
N GLU A 72 -0.44 0.47 11.36
CA GLU A 72 0.64 0.42 12.35
C GLU A 72 1.28 -0.97 12.30
N SER A 73 2.53 -1.05 12.69
CA SER A 73 3.27 -2.30 12.66
C SER A 73 3.77 -2.72 14.02
N PRO A 74 3.97 -4.03 14.25
CA PRO A 74 4.15 -4.55 15.59
C PRO A 74 5.52 -4.27 16.27
N ASP A 75 6.38 -3.38 15.74
CA ASP A 75 7.72 -3.13 16.32
C ASP A 75 8.27 -1.72 16.04
N ASP A 76 8.65 -1.02 17.12
CA ASP A 76 8.96 0.42 17.18
C ASP A 76 10.28 0.84 16.49
N HIS A 77 11.13 -0.11 16.07
CA HIS A 77 12.51 0.16 15.64
C HIS A 77 12.77 0.11 14.12
N LYS A 78 11.97 -0.61 13.33
CA LYS A 78 12.15 -0.70 11.85
C LYS A 78 11.14 0.11 11.06
N GLU A 79 10.01 0.42 11.66
CA GLU A 79 8.84 1.04 11.00
C GLU A 79 8.80 2.55 11.11
N ASN A 80 9.34 3.10 12.20
CA ASN A 80 9.72 4.50 12.22
C ASN A 80 10.57 4.82 10.99
N ASN A 81 11.47 3.91 10.57
CA ASN A 81 12.26 4.12 9.37
C ASN A 81 11.40 4.07 8.10
N PHE A 82 10.52 3.08 7.92
CA PHE A 82 9.71 3.00 6.70
C PHE A 82 8.74 4.17 6.53
N TYR A 83 8.03 4.57 7.59
CA TYR A 83 7.20 5.77 7.58
C TYR A 83 8.04 7.02 7.26
N ASN A 84 9.19 7.17 7.92
CA ASN A 84 10.08 8.32 7.69
C ASN A 84 10.65 8.32 6.26
N ASP A 85 10.99 7.15 5.71
CA ASP A 85 11.48 6.98 4.34
C ASP A 85 10.39 7.44 3.35
N LEU A 86 9.17 6.94 3.48
CA LEU A 86 8.04 7.38 2.65
C LEU A 86 7.77 8.87 2.79
N LYS A 87 7.76 9.39 4.02
CA LYS A 87 7.52 10.81 4.29
C LYS A 87 8.60 11.70 3.67
N SER A 88 9.86 11.26 3.68
CA SER A 88 10.97 11.98 3.05
C SER A 88 10.89 12.02 1.52
N LEU A 89 10.27 11.01 0.91
CA LEU A 89 10.05 10.91 -0.53
C LEU A 89 8.78 11.67 -0.99
N LEU A 90 7.84 11.92 -0.07
CA LEU A 90 6.47 12.38 -0.35
C LEU A 90 6.06 13.56 0.55
N ASN A 91 6.78 14.68 0.43
CA ASN A 91 6.60 15.86 1.31
C ASN A 91 5.20 16.51 1.27
N ASN A 92 4.42 16.26 0.21
CA ASN A 92 3.10 16.88 -0.02
C ASN A 92 1.93 15.90 0.11
N VAL A 93 2.18 14.68 0.60
CA VAL A 93 1.18 13.61 0.72
C VAL A 93 0.85 13.40 2.19
N GLU A 94 -0.44 13.36 2.52
CA GLU A 94 -0.90 13.00 3.86
C GLU A 94 -0.68 11.50 4.09
N ILE A 95 -0.01 11.13 5.17
CA ILE A 95 0.18 9.72 5.55
C ILE A 95 -0.50 9.47 6.89
N LYS A 96 -1.54 8.63 6.88
CA LYS A 96 -2.31 8.21 8.05
C LYS A 96 -1.95 6.78 8.45
N ILE A 97 -1.61 6.60 9.73
CA ILE A 97 -1.33 5.30 10.33
C ILE A 97 -2.57 4.85 11.12
N ILE A 98 -3.04 3.63 10.86
CA ILE A 98 -4.17 3.01 11.56
C ILE A 98 -3.63 2.04 12.61
N PRO A 99 -3.87 2.27 13.92
CA PRO A 99 -3.36 1.41 14.98
C PRO A 99 -3.85 -0.03 14.88
N ASN A 100 -3.00 -1.00 15.23
CA ASN A 100 -3.42 -2.39 15.39
C ASN A 100 -3.96 -2.57 16.82
N SER A 101 -5.27 -2.82 16.96
CA SER A 101 -5.96 -2.98 18.25
C SER A 101 -5.72 -4.35 18.90
#